data_AF-A0A382DBM3-F1
#
_entry.id   AF-A0A382DBM3-F1
#
_cell.length_a   1.000
_cell.length_b   1.000
_cell.length_c   1.000
_cell.angle_alpha   90.00
_cell.angle_beta   90.00
_cell.angle_gamma   90.00
#
_symmetry.space_group_name_H-M   'P 1'
#
loop_
_entity.id
_entity.type
_entity.pdbx_description
1 polymer ?
#
loop_
_entity_poly.entity_id
_entity_poly.type
_entity_poly.pdbx_seq_one_letter_code
_entity_poly.pdbx_strand_id
1 'polypeptide(L)'
;MGAENKLGNLGIVTTTLEAVVNWGRTGAMWPMLFGLACCAMEMIATQAANYDVSRFGMELMRASPRQSDLMIVAGRVSRKMAPVLRRLYDQMPDPKWVIAMGDCASCSGVFNNY
;
A
#
# COMPACT_ATOMS: atom_id res chain seq x y z
N MET A 1 1.06 12.02 9.72
CA MET A 1 0.90 13.45 10.09
C MET A 1 0.85 14.26 8.82
N GLY A 2 -0.27 14.16 8.10
CA GLY A 2 -0.49 14.84 6.83
C GLY A 2 -0.83 16.31 7.03
N ALA A 3 -0.97 17.02 5.91
CA ALA A 3 -1.26 18.45 5.83
C ALA A 3 -2.46 18.92 6.69
N GLU A 4 -3.34 17.99 7.08
CA GLU A 4 -4.45 18.23 8.03
C GLU A 4 -4.02 18.91 9.35
N ASN A 5 -2.82 18.64 9.88
CA ASN A 5 -2.36 19.27 11.14
C ASN A 5 -1.70 20.65 10.96
N LYS A 6 -1.29 21.02 9.74
CA LYS A 6 -0.54 22.28 9.49
C LYS A 6 -1.43 23.45 9.07
N LEU A 7 -2.67 23.18 8.65
CA LEU A 7 -3.59 24.19 8.11
C LEU A 7 -4.67 24.49 9.16
N GLY A 8 -4.39 25.46 10.03
CA GLY A 8 -5.35 25.93 11.04
C GLY A 8 -6.67 26.43 10.44
N ASN A 9 -7.78 26.04 11.08
CA ASN A 9 -9.16 26.50 10.97
C ASN A 9 -9.49 27.58 9.90
N LEU A 10 -9.67 27.16 8.64
CA LEU A 10 -10.30 27.95 7.57
C LEU A 10 -11.38 27.09 6.89
N GLY A 11 -12.46 26.80 7.63
CA GLY A 11 -13.38 25.66 7.46
C GLY A 11 -14.12 25.43 6.13
N ILE A 12 -13.97 26.27 5.10
CA ILE A 12 -14.48 26.01 3.73
C ILE A 12 -13.31 25.82 2.74
N VAL A 13 -12.24 26.59 2.88
CA VAL A 13 -11.04 26.49 2.04
C VAL A 13 -10.20 25.27 2.42
N THR A 14 -10.16 24.89 3.70
CA THR A 14 -9.47 23.68 4.14
C THR A 14 -10.13 22.42 3.62
N THR A 15 -11.47 22.37 3.58
CA THR A 15 -12.22 21.20 3.09
C THR A 15 -12.02 20.99 1.59
N THR A 16 -12.03 22.06 0.79
CA THR A 16 -11.78 21.95 -0.65
C THR A 16 -10.32 21.60 -0.95
N LEU A 17 -9.36 22.16 -0.20
CA LEU A 17 -7.95 21.83 -0.36
C LEU A 17 -7.65 20.37 0.04
N GLU A 18 -8.21 19.91 1.16
CA GLU A 18 -8.07 18.53 1.61
C GLU A 18 -8.68 17.55 0.60
N ALA A 19 -9.85 17.87 0.02
CA ALA A 19 -10.45 17.06 -1.03
C ALA A 19 -9.54 16.95 -2.27
N VAL A 20 -8.90 18.04 -2.69
CA VAL A 20 -7.96 18.04 -3.82
C VAL A 20 -6.70 17.23 -3.50
N VAL A 21 -6.14 17.38 -2.30
CA VAL A 21 -4.96 16.62 -1.86
C VAL A 21 -5.28 15.14 -1.77
N ASN A 22 -6.43 14.77 -1.21
CA ASN A 22 -6.87 13.37 -1.10
C ASN A 22 -7.17 12.78 -2.48
N TRP A 23 -7.77 13.55 -3.38
CA TRP A 23 -7.95 13.14 -4.77
C TRP A 23 -6.61 12.84 -5.45
N GLY A 24 -5.63 13.73 -5.31
CA GLY A 24 -4.27 13.52 -5.83
C GLY A 24 -3.59 12.27 -5.26
N ARG A 25 -3.74 12.02 -3.95
CA ARG A 25 -3.22 10.80 -3.30
C ARG A 25 -3.89 9.53 -3.83
N THR A 26 -5.22 9.53 -3.99
CA THR A 26 -5.94 8.37 -4.51
C THR A 26 -5.68 8.10 -5.98
N GLY A 27 -5.39 9.14 -6.78
CA GLY A 27 -5.10 9.02 -8.21
C GLY A 27 -3.64 8.67 -8.53
N ALA A 28 -2.74 8.72 -7.56
CA ALA A 28 -1.30 8.52 -7.75
C ALA A 28 -0.68 7.60 -6.69
N MET A 29 -1.32 6.46 -6.44
CA MET A 29 -0.79 5.46 -5.50
C MET A 29 0.36 4.67 -6.14
N TRP A 30 1.47 4.54 -5.43
CA TRP A 30 2.65 3.79 -5.82
C TRP A 30 2.86 2.57 -4.93
N PRO A 31 2.40 1.39 -5.38
CA PRO A 31 2.55 0.16 -4.64
C PRO A 31 4.01 -0.26 -4.53
N MET A 32 4.38 -0.73 -3.34
CA MET A 32 5.64 -1.40 -3.09
C MET A 32 5.58 -2.81 -3.68
N LEU A 33 6.61 -3.19 -4.45
CA LEU A 33 6.78 -4.56 -4.91
C LEU A 33 7.13 -5.47 -3.72
N PHE A 34 6.12 -6.08 -3.12
CA PHE A 34 6.28 -6.97 -1.97
C PHE A 34 5.48 -8.26 -2.14
N GLY A 35 6.10 -9.25 -2.78
CA GLY A 35 5.53 -10.58 -3.00
C GLY A 35 6.05 -11.61 -2.00
N LEU A 36 5.16 -12.38 -1.37
CA LEU A 36 5.55 -13.45 -0.42
C LEU A 36 5.31 -14.86 -0.94
N ALA A 37 4.11 -15.12 -1.46
CA ALA A 37 3.66 -16.47 -1.82
C ALA A 37 2.80 -16.43 -3.10
N CYS A 38 1.85 -17.36 -3.25
CA CYS A 38 0.96 -17.44 -4.41
C CYS A 38 0.32 -16.08 -4.73
N CYS A 39 -0.27 -15.38 -3.75
CA CYS A 39 -0.92 -14.08 -3.94
C CYS A 39 -0.05 -13.02 -4.67
N ALA A 40 1.28 -13.15 -4.65
CA ALA A 40 2.16 -12.28 -5.41
C ALA A 40 2.02 -12.48 -6.92
N MET A 41 1.77 -13.71 -7.37
CA MET A 41 1.49 -14.01 -8.78
C MET A 41 0.16 -13.42 -9.22
N GLU A 42 -0.88 -13.50 -8.39
CA GLU A 42 -2.13 -12.78 -8.68
C GLU A 42 -1.89 -11.27 -8.72
N MET A 43 -1.09 -10.70 -7.81
CA MET A 43 -0.74 -9.27 -7.86
C MET A 43 -0.06 -8.90 -9.20
N ILE A 44 0.93 -9.68 -9.64
CA ILE A 44 1.62 -9.45 -10.91
C ILE A 44 0.64 -9.61 -12.09
N ALA A 45 -0.27 -10.58 -12.03
CA ALA A 45 -1.30 -10.77 -13.04
C ALA A 45 -2.28 -9.59 -13.11
N THR A 46 -2.59 -8.95 -11.97
CA THR A 46 -3.40 -7.72 -11.97
C THR A 46 -2.68 -6.53 -12.64
N GLN A 47 -1.34 -6.50 -12.57
CA GLN A 47 -0.54 -5.50 -13.27
C GLN A 47 -0.43 -5.78 -14.78
N ALA A 48 -0.59 -7.04 -15.20
CA ALA A 48 -0.44 -7.44 -16.59
C ALA A 48 -1.57 -6.88 -17.49
N ALA A 49 -1.35 -6.94 -18.80
CA ALA A 49 -2.18 -6.31 -19.83
C ALA A 49 -3.69 -6.64 -19.78
N ASN A 50 -4.07 -7.77 -19.19
CA ASN A 50 -5.47 -8.20 -19.13
C ASN A 50 -6.30 -7.37 -18.13
N TYR A 51 -5.72 -7.04 -16.98
CA TYR A 51 -6.44 -6.33 -15.89
C TYR A 51 -5.90 -4.91 -15.67
N ASP A 52 -4.62 -4.68 -15.97
CA ASP A 52 -3.98 -3.39 -16.11
C ASP A 52 -4.32 -2.38 -15.00
N VAL A 53 -3.78 -2.63 -13.80
CA VAL A 53 -3.89 -1.72 -12.64
C VAL A 53 -3.19 -0.36 -12.87
N SER A 54 -2.44 -0.19 -13.97
CA SER A 54 -1.80 1.09 -14.33
C SER A 54 -2.80 2.24 -14.52
N ARG A 55 -4.05 1.91 -14.89
CA ARG A 55 -5.14 2.87 -15.10
C ARG A 55 -5.50 3.69 -13.86
N PHE A 56 -5.22 3.16 -12.68
CA PHE A 56 -5.50 3.81 -11.40
C PHE A 56 -4.30 4.58 -10.83
N GLY A 57 -3.27 4.83 -11.66
CA GLY A 57 -2.02 5.50 -11.23
C GLY A 57 -0.98 4.55 -10.63
N MET A 58 -1.34 3.27 -10.50
CA MET A 58 -0.51 2.20 -9.94
C MET A 58 0.25 1.46 -11.05
N GLU A 59 0.87 2.19 -11.97
CA GLU A 59 1.63 1.63 -13.10
C GLU A 59 2.94 1.01 -12.64
N LEU A 60 3.64 1.71 -11.73
CA LEU A 60 4.99 1.36 -11.35
C LEU A 60 5.05 0.80 -9.94
N MET A 61 5.26 -0.50 -9.85
CA MET A 61 5.59 -1.18 -8.61
C MET A 61 7.02 -0.84 -8.20
N ARG A 62 7.19 0.07 -7.23
CA ARG A 62 8.50 0.49 -6.76
C ARG A 62 9.05 -0.56 -5.79
N ALA A 63 10.23 -1.10 -6.10
CA ALA A 63 10.92 -2.03 -5.20
C ALA A 63 11.50 -1.33 -3.95
N SER A 64 11.72 -0.02 -4.02
CA SER A 64 12.31 0.73 -2.91
C SER A 64 11.22 1.27 -1.96
N PRO A 65 11.32 1.02 -0.63
CA PRO A 65 10.33 1.48 0.34
C PRO A 65 10.25 3.00 0.47
N ARG A 66 11.33 3.71 0.17
CA ARG A 66 11.39 5.17 0.31
C ARG A 66 10.62 5.91 -0.78
N GLN A 67 10.25 5.22 -1.85
CA GLN A 67 9.55 5.79 -3.01
C GLN A 67 8.14 5.23 -3.17
N SER A 68 7.66 4.41 -2.25
CA SER A 68 6.32 3.81 -2.27
C SER A 68 5.49 4.35 -1.12
N ASP A 69 4.20 4.57 -1.37
CA ASP A 69 3.22 5.02 -0.37
C ASP A 69 2.25 3.89 0.02
N LEU A 70 2.03 2.90 -0.85
CA LEU A 70 1.15 1.76 -0.61
C LEU A 70 1.93 0.46 -0.43
N MET A 71 1.74 -0.23 0.68
CA MET A 71 2.30 -1.56 0.91
C MET A 71 1.22 -2.64 0.76
N ILE A 72 1.37 -3.51 -0.24
CA ILE A 72 0.49 -4.67 -0.42
C ILE A 72 1.18 -5.90 0.17
N VAL A 73 0.61 -6.46 1.24
CA VAL A 73 1.11 -7.71 1.85
C VAL A 73 0.49 -8.88 1.09
N ALA A 74 1.12 -9.28 -0.02
CA ALA A 74 0.59 -10.33 -0.89
C ALA A 74 1.09 -11.72 -0.50
N GLY A 75 0.31 -12.36 0.37
CA GLY A 75 0.47 -13.76 0.73
C GLY A 75 0.92 -13.96 2.17
N ARG A 76 1.32 -15.20 2.46
CA ARG A 76 1.61 -15.65 3.82
C ARG A 76 2.84 -14.97 4.42
N VAL A 77 2.64 -14.28 5.55
CA VAL A 77 3.75 -13.74 6.37
C VAL A 77 4.21 -14.82 7.35
N SER A 78 5.44 -15.30 7.20
CA SER A 78 6.04 -16.19 8.21
C SER A 78 6.50 -15.38 9.44
N ARG A 79 6.56 -16.01 10.62
CA ARG A 79 7.11 -15.38 11.84
C ARG A 79 8.51 -14.81 11.63
N LYS A 80 9.33 -15.47 10.81
CA LYS A 80 10.68 -15.01 10.45
C LYS A 80 10.65 -13.74 9.58
N MET A 81 9.64 -13.60 8.74
CA MET A 81 9.49 -12.44 7.84
C MET A 81 8.84 -11.23 8.54
N ALA A 82 8.05 -11.44 9.59
CA ALA A 82 7.39 -10.37 10.35
C ALA A 82 8.30 -9.19 10.74
N PRO A 83 9.51 -9.37 11.31
CA PRO A 83 10.38 -8.23 11.65
C PRO A 83 10.94 -7.51 10.41
N VAL A 84 11.11 -8.20 9.28
CA VAL A 84 11.56 -7.59 8.02
C VAL A 84 10.45 -6.72 7.43
N LEU A 85 9.23 -7.25 7.42
CA LEU A 85 8.03 -6.51 7.02
C LEU A 85 7.87 -5.22 7.82
N ARG A 86 8.06 -5.30 9.14
CA ARG A 86 7.96 -4.13 10.02
C ARG A 86 8.99 -3.06 9.66
N ARG A 87 10.25 -3.45 9.42
CA ARG A 87 11.30 -2.50 9.03
C ARG A 87 11.03 -1.85 7.67
N LEU A 88 10.51 -2.61 6.70
CA LEU A 88 10.12 -2.05 5.41
C LEU A 88 9.02 -1.00 5.59
N TYR A 89 7.99 -1.32 6.38
CA TYR A 89 6.92 -0.39 6.69
C TYR A 89 7.43 0.88 7.39
N ASP A 90 8.36 0.73 8.34
CA ASP A 90 8.96 1.86 9.06
C ASP A 90 9.82 2.76 8.15
N GLN A 91 10.44 2.20 7.12
CA GLN A 91 11.25 2.94 6.14
C GLN A 91 10.43 3.67 5.07
N MET A 92 9.11 3.43 4.97
CA MET A 92 8.24 4.14 4.04
C MET A 92 7.92 5.55 4.53
N PRO A 93 7.86 6.55 3.61
CA PRO A 93 7.45 7.91 3.93
C PRO A 93 5.99 7.98 4.42
N ASP A 94 5.66 9.03 5.16
CA ASP A 94 4.27 9.37 5.52
C ASP A 94 3.74 10.38 4.48
N PRO A 95 2.52 10.23 3.93
CA PRO A 95 1.46 9.27 4.25
C PRO A 95 1.67 7.88 3.61
N LYS A 96 1.31 6.83 4.35
CA LYS A 96 1.41 5.43 3.87
C LYS A 96 0.20 4.58 4.21
N TRP A 97 -0.11 3.63 3.32
CA TRP A 97 -1.22 2.70 3.45
C TRP A 97 -0.75 1.24 3.39
N VAL A 98 -1.53 0.34 4.00
CA VAL A 98 -1.26 -1.10 3.97
C VAL A 98 -2.52 -1.85 3.58
N ILE A 99 -2.41 -2.74 2.60
CA ILE A 99 -3.47 -3.66 2.21
C ILE A 99 -3.01 -5.08 2.55
N ALA A 100 -3.80 -5.79 3.36
CA ALA A 100 -3.64 -7.22 3.57
C ALA A 100 -4.28 -7.96 2.38
N MET A 101 -3.46 -8.59 1.53
CA MET A 101 -3.93 -9.28 0.34
C MET A 101 -3.87 -10.79 0.53
N GLY A 102 -5.05 -11.40 0.45
CA GLY A 102 -5.25 -12.84 0.56
C GLY A 102 -5.55 -13.31 1.99
N ASP A 103 -6.15 -14.48 2.07
CA ASP A 103 -6.61 -15.12 3.32
C ASP A 103 -5.47 -15.33 4.32
N CYS A 104 -4.29 -15.73 3.81
CA CYS A 104 -3.09 -15.95 4.62
C CYS A 104 -2.55 -14.67 5.29
N ALA A 105 -2.74 -13.49 4.68
CA ALA A 105 -2.29 -12.22 5.23
C ALA A 105 -3.35 -11.62 6.18
N SER A 106 -4.64 -11.78 5.84
CA SER A 106 -5.75 -11.17 6.58
C SER A 106 -6.09 -11.90 7.88
N CYS A 107 -6.09 -13.24 7.89
CA CYS A 107 -6.55 -14.03 9.05
C CYS A 107 -5.75 -15.32 9.28
N SER A 108 -4.52 -15.43 8.74
CA SER A 108 -3.70 -16.66 8.72
C SER A 108 -4.19 -17.76 7.77
N GLY A 109 -5.48 -17.74 7.44
CA GLY A 109 -6.13 -18.65 6.51
C GLY A 109 -6.05 -20.11 6.94
N VAL A 110 -5.85 -21.00 5.98
CA VAL A 110 -5.71 -22.45 6.24
C VAL A 110 -4.48 -22.79 7.11
N PHE A 111 -3.52 -21.88 7.22
CA PHE A 111 -2.26 -22.09 7.93
C PHE A 111 -2.27 -21.58 9.37
N ASN A 112 -3.26 -21.99 10.16
CA ASN A 112 -3.27 -21.76 11.60
C ASN A 112 -2.28 -22.70 12.32
N ASN A 113 -1.00 -22.40 12.15
CA ASN A 113 0.11 -23.10 12.78
C ASN A 113 1.06 -22.09 13.43
N TYR A 114 2.16 -22.59 14.01
CA TYR A 114 3.13 -21.80 14.79
C TYR A 114 3.46 -20.45 14.13
#